data_AF-A0A2M7WI65-F1
#
_entry.id   AF-A0A2M7WI65-F1
#
_cell.length_a   1.000
_cell.length_b   1.000
_cell.length_c   1.000
_cell.angle_alpha   90.00
_cell.angle_beta   90.00
_cell.angle_gamma   90.00
#
_symmetry.space_group_name_H-M   'P 1'
#
loop_
_entity.id
_entity.type
_entity.pdbx_description
1 polymer ?
#
loop_
_entity_poly.entity_id
_entity_poly.type
_entity_poly.pdbx_seq_one_letter_code
_entity_poly.pdbx_strand_id
1 'polypeptide(L)'
;MNKHALLWAVILGLLTAPSLSGKTKECYDCHQDAKQTFGAYKYVHIPVKNKDCLACHDSHGFSQKLTLKAHDNSLCKKCHPKFGEGYPPSGSAYVHEPVTKGLCWSCHNPHGSDIPGLIRMVGNELVCFECHGQIKSLKKKPVQHQPFARNECSSCHVSHDSKFPHLQKEQTVKLCETCHNLSEKKYLAKHSVSGIDKIDCTTCHDPHASTLAGLIAETAHLPLVEGMCESCHANLAAGDTTLSGEAKELCTTCHDDIAAKLGMANVHVPAAEGQCLECHSGHNSKREFLLVSPPGQACLECHTEFADTLKLQGVHTALKNGKCSACHDPHGSPNASLVKDSGDNLCLGCHQEIQDTLRTATNPHPAIEEKKCLECHKPHYSKKIPLLAQDERVLCLQCHDNLAKETKANTVHLPFMSGQCGSCHNPHGSSRPAMLRAEEKLICGRCHVGIRQLLT
;
A
#
# COMPACT_ATOMS: atom_id res chain seq x y z
N MET A 1 -72.05 15.50 -60.83
CA MET A 1 -70.61 15.19 -60.64
C MET A 1 -70.49 14.72 -59.19
N ASN A 2 -70.07 13.53 -58.80
CA ASN A 2 -69.21 12.47 -59.33
C ASN A 2 -69.68 11.16 -58.67
N LYS A 3 -70.02 10.05 -59.34
CA LYS A 3 -69.12 9.05 -59.97
C LYS A 3 -67.89 8.82 -59.07
N HIS A 4 -67.74 7.71 -58.33
CA HIS A 4 -67.62 6.36 -58.85
C HIS A 4 -67.90 5.34 -57.74
N ALA A 5 -68.78 4.38 -58.06
CA ALA A 5 -68.91 3.12 -57.36
C ALA A 5 -68.74 1.99 -58.38
N LEU A 6 -68.38 0.81 -57.87
CA LEU A 6 -68.32 -0.51 -58.49
C LEU A 6 -67.00 -0.96 -59.16
N LEU A 7 -66.33 -1.83 -58.39
CA LEU A 7 -66.08 -3.25 -58.69
C LEU A 7 -65.31 -3.58 -59.97
N TRP A 8 -64.07 -4.04 -59.79
CA TRP A 8 -63.49 -5.10 -60.61
C TRP A 8 -62.80 -6.13 -59.71
N ALA A 9 -63.35 -7.33 -59.69
CA ALA A 9 -62.69 -8.54 -59.23
C ALA A 9 -61.81 -9.08 -60.36
N VAL A 10 -60.52 -9.30 -60.12
CA VAL A 10 -59.69 -10.22 -60.92
C VAL A 10 -58.69 -10.93 -60.00
N ILE A 11 -59.07 -12.15 -59.64
CA ILE A 11 -58.31 -13.41 -59.70
C ILE A 11 -56.89 -13.42 -59.08
N LEU A 12 -56.83 -14.12 -57.95
CA LEU A 12 -55.70 -14.85 -57.38
C LEU A 12 -54.90 -15.63 -58.45
N GLY A 13 -53.61 -15.32 -58.55
CA GLY A 13 -52.58 -16.15 -59.19
C GLY A 13 -51.42 -16.36 -58.21
N LEU A 14 -51.17 -17.63 -57.88
CA LEU A 14 -50.18 -18.12 -56.93
C LEU A 14 -48.76 -17.61 -57.20
N LEU A 15 -48.09 -17.14 -56.15
CA LEU A 15 -46.64 -17.30 -55.96
C LEU A 15 -46.38 -17.74 -54.52
N THR A 16 -46.48 -19.06 -54.28
CA THR A 16 -45.87 -19.68 -53.11
C THR A 16 -44.36 -19.74 -53.34
N ALA A 17 -43.64 -18.72 -52.86
CA ALA A 17 -42.20 -18.85 -52.71
C ALA A 17 -41.92 -19.89 -51.61
N PRO A 18 -41.05 -20.89 -51.85
CA PRO A 18 -40.66 -21.82 -50.81
C PRO A 18 -39.92 -21.02 -49.74
N SER A 19 -40.45 -21.04 -48.52
CA SER A 19 -39.75 -20.50 -47.36
C SER A 19 -38.50 -21.34 -47.15
N LEU A 20 -37.35 -20.85 -47.63
CA LEU A 20 -36.03 -21.38 -47.32
C LEU A 20 -35.81 -21.17 -45.81
N SER A 21 -36.28 -22.13 -45.01
CA SER A 21 -35.93 -22.25 -43.59
C SER A 21 -34.47 -22.70 -43.52
N GLY A 22 -33.55 -21.77 -43.73
CA GLY A 22 -32.14 -21.97 -43.48
C GLY A 22 -31.95 -22.22 -41.98
N LYS A 23 -31.37 -23.37 -41.63
CA LYS A 23 -31.02 -23.72 -40.24
C LYS A 23 -30.18 -22.58 -39.65
N THR A 24 -30.70 -21.90 -38.64
CA THR A 24 -29.97 -20.84 -37.93
C THR A 24 -28.72 -21.43 -37.30
N LYS A 25 -27.53 -20.95 -37.71
CA LYS A 25 -26.26 -21.38 -37.11
C LYS A 25 -26.20 -20.92 -35.65
N GLU A 26 -25.82 -21.82 -34.75
CA GLU A 26 -25.54 -21.51 -33.35
C GLU A 26 -24.19 -20.79 -33.22
N CYS A 27 -24.00 -20.04 -32.12
CA CYS A 27 -22.72 -19.35 -31.86
C CYS A 27 -21.53 -20.33 -31.88
N TYR A 28 -21.71 -21.52 -31.30
CA TYR A 28 -20.68 -22.55 -31.27
C TYR A 28 -20.41 -23.22 -32.61
N ASP A 29 -21.23 -23.03 -33.65
CA ASP A 29 -20.89 -23.53 -34.99
C ASP A 29 -19.68 -22.77 -35.56
N CYS A 30 -19.51 -21.50 -35.17
CA CYS A 30 -18.38 -20.66 -35.55
C CYS A 30 -17.30 -20.57 -34.44
N HIS A 31 -17.68 -20.62 -33.17
CA HIS A 31 -16.76 -20.50 -32.03
C HIS A 31 -16.38 -21.86 -31.43
N GLN A 32 -15.75 -22.73 -32.23
CA GLN A 32 -15.37 -24.09 -31.81
C GLN A 32 -14.36 -24.08 -30.66
N ASP A 33 -13.41 -23.16 -30.64
CA ASP A 33 -12.41 -23.04 -29.56
C ASP A 33 -13.08 -22.70 -28.22
N ALA A 34 -14.06 -21.80 -28.23
CA ALA A 34 -14.84 -21.45 -27.05
C ALA A 34 -15.70 -22.65 -26.58
N LYS A 35 -16.28 -23.40 -27.52
CA LYS A 35 -17.04 -24.63 -27.22
C LYS A 35 -16.15 -25.66 -26.52
N GLN A 36 -14.94 -25.88 -27.05
CA GLN A 36 -13.98 -26.81 -26.48
C GLN A 36 -13.50 -26.34 -25.10
N THR A 37 -13.10 -25.07 -24.99
CA THR A 37 -12.57 -24.50 -23.75
C THR A 37 -13.63 -24.49 -22.65
N PHE A 38 -14.83 -23.97 -22.93
CA PHE A 38 -15.86 -23.83 -21.90
C PHE A 38 -16.49 -25.17 -21.53
N GLY A 39 -16.57 -26.10 -22.49
CA GLY A 39 -17.04 -27.47 -22.24
C GLY A 39 -16.07 -28.32 -21.41
N ALA A 40 -14.79 -27.92 -21.32
CA ALA A 40 -13.79 -28.63 -20.53
C ALA A 40 -13.82 -28.27 -19.03
N TYR A 41 -14.40 -27.13 -18.65
CA TYR A 41 -14.47 -26.73 -17.25
C TYR A 41 -15.35 -27.68 -16.42
N LYS A 42 -14.89 -27.99 -15.21
CA LYS A 42 -15.68 -28.78 -14.24
C LYS A 42 -16.99 -28.11 -13.85
N TYR A 43 -16.97 -26.79 -13.67
CA TYR A 43 -18.16 -25.98 -13.36
C TYR A 43 -18.41 -25.00 -14.50
N VAL A 44 -19.45 -25.27 -15.29
CA VAL A 44 -19.86 -24.41 -16.41
C VAL A 44 -21.06 -23.56 -15.97
N HIS A 45 -21.02 -22.27 -16.29
CA HIS A 45 -22.13 -21.37 -15.97
C HIS A 45 -23.39 -21.73 -16.78
N ILE A 46 -24.58 -21.60 -16.19
CA ILE A 46 -25.84 -22.15 -16.75
C ILE A 46 -26.13 -21.66 -18.18
N PRO A 47 -26.09 -20.35 -18.50
CA PRO A 47 -26.25 -19.86 -19.88
C PRO A 47 -25.29 -20.52 -20.87
N VAL A 48 -24.03 -20.71 -20.49
CA VAL A 48 -23.01 -21.32 -21.35
C VAL A 48 -23.28 -22.81 -21.55
N LYS A 49 -23.63 -23.53 -20.47
CA LYS A 49 -24.03 -24.94 -20.53
C LYS A 49 -25.22 -25.15 -21.45
N ASN A 50 -26.18 -24.22 -21.43
CA ASN A 50 -27.38 -24.26 -22.27
C ASN A 50 -27.17 -23.68 -23.68
N LYS A 51 -25.95 -23.24 -24.01
CA LYS A 51 -25.60 -22.55 -25.27
C LYS A 51 -26.37 -21.25 -25.51
N ASP A 52 -26.91 -20.64 -24.47
CA ASP A 52 -27.61 -19.35 -24.53
C ASP A 52 -26.60 -18.19 -24.41
N CYS A 53 -25.76 -18.04 -25.44
CA CYS A 53 -24.73 -17.00 -25.48
C CYS A 53 -25.35 -15.58 -25.49
N LEU A 54 -26.55 -15.46 -26.06
CA LEU A 54 -27.28 -14.20 -26.17
C LEU A 54 -27.89 -13.74 -24.84
N ALA A 55 -27.85 -14.54 -23.77
CA ALA A 55 -28.21 -14.07 -22.44
C ALA A 55 -27.31 -12.91 -21.98
N CYS A 56 -26.03 -12.95 -22.35
CA CYS A 56 -25.03 -11.97 -21.91
C CYS A 56 -24.42 -11.15 -23.05
N HIS A 57 -24.31 -11.74 -24.25
CA HIS A 57 -23.70 -11.10 -25.41
C HIS A 57 -24.73 -10.61 -26.41
N ASP A 58 -24.34 -9.61 -27.19
CA ASP A 58 -25.03 -9.26 -28.43
C ASP A 58 -24.39 -9.97 -29.62
N SER A 59 -25.21 -10.37 -30.58
CA SER A 59 -24.73 -10.93 -31.83
C SER A 59 -23.96 -9.88 -32.63
N HIS A 60 -22.77 -10.22 -33.11
CA HIS A 60 -21.85 -9.24 -33.69
C HIS A 60 -22.00 -8.98 -35.20
N GLY A 61 -23.08 -9.42 -35.84
CA GLY A 61 -23.42 -9.10 -37.24
C GLY A 61 -22.22 -9.00 -38.19
N PHE A 62 -22.14 -7.89 -38.93
CA PHE A 62 -21.02 -7.57 -39.83
C PHE A 62 -19.77 -7.03 -39.11
N SER A 63 -19.91 -6.47 -37.90
CA SER A 63 -18.81 -5.80 -37.18
C SER A 63 -17.80 -6.78 -36.57
N GLN A 64 -18.11 -8.08 -36.53
CA GLN A 64 -17.27 -9.18 -36.00
C GLN A 64 -16.74 -8.95 -34.57
N LYS A 65 -17.31 -7.98 -33.85
CA LYS A 65 -16.93 -7.63 -32.48
C LYS A 65 -18.01 -8.09 -31.52
N LEU A 66 -17.69 -9.10 -30.72
CA LEU A 66 -18.54 -9.54 -29.62
C LEU A 66 -18.67 -8.42 -28.58
N THR A 67 -19.90 -8.02 -28.27
CA THR A 67 -20.20 -7.03 -27.23
C THR A 67 -21.05 -7.64 -26.12
N LEU A 68 -20.99 -7.06 -24.92
CA LEU A 68 -21.85 -7.42 -23.81
C LEU A 68 -23.11 -6.55 -23.82
N LYS A 69 -24.24 -7.13 -23.42
CA LYS A 69 -25.52 -6.43 -23.24
C LYS A 69 -25.48 -5.32 -22.19
N ALA A 70 -24.52 -5.40 -21.26
CA ALA A 70 -24.19 -4.34 -20.30
C ALA A 70 -22.74 -4.55 -19.83
N HIS A 71 -22.03 -3.47 -19.52
CA HIS A 71 -20.61 -3.48 -19.15
C HIS A 71 -20.38 -3.31 -17.64
N ASP A 72 -21.43 -3.43 -16.84
CA ASP A 72 -21.43 -3.31 -15.38
C ASP A 72 -22.13 -4.52 -14.73
N ASN A 73 -22.28 -4.47 -13.40
CA ASN A 73 -22.93 -5.54 -12.64
C ASN A 73 -24.43 -5.70 -12.93
N SER A 74 -25.08 -4.76 -13.63
CA SER A 74 -26.49 -4.90 -14.02
C SER A 74 -26.69 -6.10 -14.94
N LEU A 75 -25.67 -6.48 -15.73
CA LEU A 75 -25.71 -7.68 -16.55
C LEU A 75 -25.95 -8.94 -15.71
N CYS A 76 -25.23 -9.05 -14.60
CA CYS A 76 -25.26 -10.21 -13.72
C CYS A 76 -26.55 -10.24 -12.86
N LYS A 77 -26.98 -9.06 -12.39
CA LYS A 77 -28.14 -8.92 -11.50
C LYS A 77 -29.47 -9.33 -12.14
N LYS A 78 -29.56 -9.33 -13.48
CA LYS A 78 -30.73 -9.85 -14.23
C LYS A 78 -31.09 -11.29 -13.84
N CYS A 79 -30.09 -12.12 -13.54
CA CYS A 79 -30.27 -13.51 -13.14
C CYS A 79 -29.81 -13.81 -11.70
N HIS A 80 -28.99 -12.93 -11.10
CA HIS A 80 -28.53 -13.05 -9.72
C HIS A 80 -29.09 -11.92 -8.85
N PRO A 81 -30.41 -11.90 -8.59
CA PRO A 81 -31.06 -10.81 -7.86
C PRO A 81 -30.57 -10.67 -6.40
N LYS A 82 -29.96 -11.73 -5.84
CA LYS A 82 -29.35 -11.70 -4.50
C LYS A 82 -28.24 -10.66 -4.34
N PHE A 83 -27.62 -10.22 -5.44
CA PHE A 83 -26.62 -9.15 -5.46
C PHE A 83 -27.22 -7.80 -5.92
N GLY A 84 -28.54 -7.72 -6.04
CA GLY A 84 -29.31 -6.56 -6.45
C GLY A 84 -29.57 -5.58 -5.31
N GLU A 85 -30.79 -5.06 -5.22
CA GLU A 85 -31.20 -4.16 -4.14
C GLU A 85 -31.09 -4.85 -2.78
N GLY A 86 -30.56 -4.14 -1.78
CA GLY A 86 -30.36 -4.67 -0.43
C GLY A 86 -29.09 -5.52 -0.24
N TYR A 87 -28.21 -5.59 -1.24
CA TYR A 87 -26.87 -6.15 -1.12
C TYR A 87 -25.79 -5.05 -1.16
N PRO A 88 -24.76 -5.09 -0.28
CA PRO A 88 -24.50 -6.07 0.77
C PRO A 88 -25.59 -6.06 1.87
N PRO A 89 -25.85 -7.22 2.52
CA PRO A 89 -26.95 -7.34 3.47
C PRO A 89 -26.79 -6.40 4.67
N SER A 90 -27.91 -5.93 5.20
CA SER A 90 -27.95 -5.09 6.40
C SER A 90 -27.21 -5.77 7.56
N GLY A 91 -26.18 -5.08 8.09
CA GLY A 91 -25.29 -5.60 9.11
C GLY A 91 -23.91 -6.06 8.62
N SER A 92 -23.64 -6.03 7.32
CA SER A 92 -22.27 -6.17 6.79
C SER A 92 -21.44 -4.95 7.19
N ALA A 93 -20.36 -5.15 7.93
CA ALA A 93 -19.46 -4.08 8.34
C ALA A 93 -18.28 -3.92 7.36
N TYR A 94 -17.90 -5.02 6.70
CA TYR A 94 -16.76 -5.10 5.80
C TYR A 94 -17.21 -5.69 4.48
N VAL A 95 -16.95 -4.97 3.38
CA VAL A 95 -17.33 -5.38 2.03
C VAL A 95 -16.08 -5.36 1.18
N HIS A 96 -15.86 -6.43 0.44
CA HIS A 96 -14.72 -6.58 -0.42
C HIS A 96 -14.80 -5.59 -1.59
N GLU A 97 -13.72 -4.89 -1.86
CA GLU A 97 -13.69 -3.78 -2.80
C GLU A 97 -14.15 -4.14 -4.25
N PRO A 98 -13.76 -5.29 -4.83
CA PRO A 98 -14.27 -5.68 -6.15
C PRO A 98 -15.79 -5.80 -6.19
N VAL A 99 -16.42 -6.12 -5.06
CA VAL A 99 -17.87 -6.23 -4.92
C VAL A 99 -18.51 -4.85 -4.87
N THR A 100 -17.94 -3.90 -4.12
CA THR A 100 -18.46 -2.52 -4.07
C THR A 100 -18.40 -1.84 -5.44
N LYS A 101 -17.39 -2.16 -6.25
CA LYS A 101 -17.28 -1.69 -7.65
C LYS A 101 -18.11 -2.49 -8.66
N GLY A 102 -18.77 -3.58 -8.26
CA GLY A 102 -19.53 -4.42 -9.18
C GLY A 102 -18.68 -5.19 -10.20
N LEU A 103 -17.40 -5.41 -9.92
CA LEU A 103 -16.45 -6.05 -10.82
C LEU A 103 -16.43 -7.57 -10.61
N CYS A 104 -17.59 -8.22 -10.72
CA CYS A 104 -17.78 -9.64 -10.42
C CYS A 104 -16.81 -10.54 -11.20
N TRP A 105 -16.58 -10.21 -12.48
CA TRP A 105 -15.72 -10.98 -13.37
C TRP A 105 -14.22 -10.88 -13.05
N SER A 106 -13.81 -9.96 -12.16
CA SER A 106 -12.40 -9.89 -11.73
C SER A 106 -11.99 -11.16 -11.00
N CYS A 107 -12.92 -11.78 -10.26
CA CYS A 107 -12.70 -13.03 -9.54
C CYS A 107 -13.48 -14.20 -10.13
N HIS A 108 -14.66 -13.97 -10.71
CA HIS A 108 -15.50 -15.04 -11.27
C HIS A 108 -15.34 -15.14 -12.79
N ASN A 109 -15.26 -16.34 -13.35
CA ASN A 109 -15.32 -16.55 -14.79
C ASN A 109 -16.79 -16.78 -15.18
N PRO A 110 -17.45 -15.85 -15.88
CA PRO A 110 -18.86 -15.99 -16.26
C PRO A 110 -19.11 -17.14 -17.25
N HIS A 111 -18.06 -17.74 -17.82
CA HIS A 111 -18.18 -18.90 -18.71
C HIS A 111 -18.07 -20.24 -17.97
N GLY A 112 -17.08 -20.37 -17.10
CA GLY A 112 -16.81 -21.61 -16.37
C GLY A 112 -15.46 -21.61 -15.65
N SER A 113 -15.29 -22.49 -14.67
CA SER A 113 -14.01 -22.72 -14.00
C SER A 113 -13.94 -24.13 -13.42
N ASP A 114 -12.74 -24.58 -13.08
CA ASP A 114 -12.53 -25.82 -12.32
C ASP A 114 -12.70 -25.64 -10.80
N ILE A 115 -12.86 -24.40 -10.34
CA ILE A 115 -13.05 -24.05 -8.93
C ILE A 115 -14.54 -23.75 -8.64
N PRO A 116 -15.10 -24.28 -7.54
CA PRO A 116 -16.47 -23.97 -7.11
C PRO A 116 -16.73 -22.46 -7.02
N GLY A 117 -17.94 -22.05 -7.39
CA GLY A 117 -18.30 -20.63 -7.45
C GLY A 117 -17.71 -19.91 -8.66
N LEU A 118 -17.22 -20.64 -9.67
CA LEU A 118 -16.65 -20.09 -10.90
C LEU A 118 -15.43 -19.19 -10.65
N ILE A 119 -14.66 -19.44 -9.60
CA ILE A 119 -13.49 -18.61 -9.27
C ILE A 119 -12.42 -18.79 -10.34
N ARG A 120 -11.86 -17.69 -10.84
CA ARG A 120 -10.83 -17.68 -11.88
C ARG A 120 -9.53 -18.28 -11.37
N MET A 121 -8.84 -18.97 -12.27
CA MET A 121 -7.44 -19.35 -12.13
C MET A 121 -6.60 -18.45 -13.04
N VAL A 122 -5.42 -18.05 -12.57
CA VAL A 122 -4.41 -17.35 -13.37
C VAL A 122 -3.17 -18.22 -13.38
N GLY A 123 -2.85 -18.79 -14.54
CA GLY A 123 -1.92 -19.92 -14.63
C GLY A 123 -2.41 -21.07 -13.74
N ASN A 124 -1.58 -21.49 -12.78
CA ASN A 124 -1.89 -22.57 -11.83
C ASN A 124 -2.29 -22.04 -10.44
N GLU A 125 -2.63 -20.77 -10.31
CA GLU A 125 -2.92 -20.13 -9.03
C GLU A 125 -4.34 -19.56 -8.95
N LEU A 126 -4.89 -19.48 -7.73
CA LEU A 126 -6.13 -18.78 -7.48
C LEU A 126 -5.97 -17.30 -7.79
N VAL A 127 -6.96 -16.71 -8.47
CA VAL A 127 -7.02 -15.28 -8.80
C VAL A 127 -6.85 -14.35 -7.59
N CYS A 128 -7.17 -14.82 -6.38
CA CYS A 128 -6.95 -14.08 -5.14
C CYS A 128 -5.52 -13.54 -5.04
N PHE A 129 -4.53 -14.32 -5.47
CA PHE A 129 -3.12 -13.96 -5.33
C PHE A 129 -2.63 -12.90 -6.32
N GLU A 130 -3.40 -12.58 -7.37
CA GLU A 130 -3.10 -11.46 -8.26
C GLU A 130 -3.17 -10.11 -7.51
N CYS A 131 -4.06 -10.02 -6.53
CA CYS A 131 -4.19 -8.84 -5.66
C CYS A 131 -3.52 -9.04 -4.30
N HIS A 132 -3.61 -10.24 -3.72
CA HIS A 132 -3.06 -10.55 -2.39
C HIS A 132 -1.64 -11.14 -2.47
N GLY A 133 -0.74 -10.47 -3.22
CA GLY A 133 0.63 -10.93 -3.45
C GLY A 133 1.46 -11.08 -2.17
N GLN A 134 1.19 -10.26 -1.14
CA GLN A 134 1.80 -10.42 0.18
C GLN A 134 1.43 -11.76 0.82
N ILE A 135 0.17 -12.17 0.75
CA ILE A 135 -0.28 -13.47 1.26
C ILE A 135 0.29 -14.61 0.40
N LYS A 136 0.37 -14.44 -0.93
CA LYS A 136 1.06 -15.39 -1.82
C LYS A 136 2.50 -15.64 -1.38
N SER A 137 3.22 -14.61 -0.97
CA SER A 137 4.62 -14.74 -0.55
C SER A 137 4.80 -15.70 0.64
N LEU A 138 3.78 -15.82 1.51
CA LEU A 138 3.77 -16.73 2.65
C LEU A 138 3.80 -18.21 2.24
N LYS A 139 3.43 -18.55 1.00
CA LYS A 139 3.52 -19.93 0.46
C LYS A 139 4.93 -20.49 0.43
N LYS A 140 5.96 -19.64 0.55
CA LYS A 140 7.36 -20.07 0.61
C LYS A 140 7.80 -20.48 2.01
N LYS A 141 7.01 -20.16 3.04
CA LYS A 141 7.36 -20.44 4.43
C LYS A 141 7.19 -21.93 4.74
N PRO A 142 8.05 -22.49 5.62
CA PRO A 142 8.09 -23.93 5.88
C PRO A 142 6.92 -24.41 6.75
N VAL A 143 6.44 -23.59 7.69
CA VAL A 143 5.31 -23.95 8.56
C VAL A 143 4.06 -23.27 8.03
N GLN A 144 3.19 -24.04 7.38
CA GLN A 144 1.94 -23.52 6.82
C GLN A 144 0.74 -24.13 7.52
N HIS A 145 -0.25 -23.29 7.80
CA HIS A 145 -1.54 -23.74 8.26
C HIS A 145 -2.21 -24.55 7.14
N GLN A 146 -2.76 -25.73 7.46
CA GLN A 146 -3.21 -26.69 6.44
C GLN A 146 -4.28 -26.13 5.47
N PRO A 147 -5.32 -25.40 5.92
CA PRO A 147 -6.26 -24.75 5.00
C PRO A 147 -5.57 -23.76 4.07
N PHE A 148 -4.61 -22.99 4.57
CA PHE A 148 -3.83 -22.08 3.75
C PHE A 148 -2.98 -22.84 2.73
N ALA A 149 -2.24 -23.87 3.15
CA ALA A 149 -1.39 -24.70 2.27
C ALA A 149 -2.20 -25.27 1.09
N ARG A 150 -3.45 -25.71 1.35
CA ARG A 150 -4.37 -26.28 0.36
C ARG A 150 -5.19 -25.25 -0.44
N ASN A 151 -4.94 -23.95 -0.26
CA ASN A 151 -5.69 -22.87 -0.92
C ASN A 151 -7.19 -22.81 -0.56
N GLU A 152 -7.55 -23.28 0.64
CA GLU A 152 -8.93 -23.30 1.14
C GLU A 152 -9.26 -21.97 1.85
N CYS A 153 -9.02 -20.84 1.19
CA CYS A 153 -9.22 -19.50 1.77
C CYS A 153 -10.66 -19.31 2.27
N SER A 154 -11.61 -19.87 1.52
CA SER A 154 -13.04 -19.83 1.82
C SER A 154 -13.44 -20.69 3.02
N SER A 155 -12.53 -21.43 3.66
CA SER A 155 -12.79 -22.09 4.94
C SER A 155 -12.91 -21.06 6.06
N CYS A 156 -12.11 -20.00 6.02
CA CYS A 156 -12.05 -18.96 7.05
C CYS A 156 -12.64 -17.62 6.59
N HIS A 157 -12.52 -17.29 5.30
CA HIS A 157 -12.94 -16.01 4.75
C HIS A 157 -14.23 -16.11 3.92
N VAL A 158 -15.01 -15.04 3.90
CA VAL A 158 -16.13 -14.80 2.98
C VAL A 158 -15.68 -13.77 1.95
N SER A 159 -15.54 -14.17 0.69
CA SER A 159 -14.86 -13.34 -0.33
C SER A 159 -15.63 -12.09 -0.78
N HIS A 160 -16.85 -11.86 -0.28
CA HIS A 160 -17.68 -10.72 -0.68
C HIS A 160 -17.95 -9.74 0.46
N ASP A 161 -18.50 -10.20 1.58
CA ASP A 161 -18.85 -9.34 2.71
C ASP A 161 -18.82 -10.12 4.03
N SER A 162 -18.61 -9.40 5.13
CA SER A 162 -18.68 -9.94 6.48
C SER A 162 -19.01 -8.87 7.52
N LYS A 163 -19.51 -9.34 8.67
CA LYS A 163 -19.60 -8.56 9.91
C LYS A 163 -18.26 -8.41 10.61
N PHE A 164 -17.30 -9.28 10.29
CA PHE A 164 -16.02 -9.40 10.97
C PHE A 164 -14.87 -8.82 10.13
N PRO A 165 -13.84 -8.26 10.77
CA PRO A 165 -12.65 -7.75 10.09
C PRO A 165 -12.00 -8.81 9.18
N HIS A 166 -11.26 -8.35 8.17
CA HIS A 166 -10.57 -9.22 7.21
C HIS A 166 -11.49 -10.23 6.51
N LEU A 167 -12.78 -9.93 6.44
CA LEU A 167 -13.80 -10.77 5.84
C LEU A 167 -13.85 -12.20 6.43
N GLN A 168 -13.58 -12.35 7.73
CA GLN A 168 -13.69 -13.65 8.40
C GLN A 168 -15.16 -14.11 8.46
N LYS A 169 -15.41 -15.42 8.53
CA LYS A 169 -16.76 -15.96 8.68
C LYS A 169 -17.39 -15.73 10.05
N GLU A 170 -16.55 -15.63 11.08
CA GLU A 170 -16.94 -15.51 12.49
C GLU A 170 -15.84 -14.74 13.24
N GLN A 171 -16.11 -14.33 14.49
CA GLN A 171 -15.08 -13.77 15.38
C GLN A 171 -13.89 -14.74 15.53
N THR A 172 -12.66 -14.21 15.52
CA THR A 172 -11.42 -14.98 15.38
C THR A 172 -11.34 -16.24 16.26
N VAL A 173 -11.58 -16.10 17.57
CA VAL A 173 -11.48 -17.24 18.52
C VAL A 173 -12.51 -18.31 18.19
N LYS A 174 -13.78 -17.93 18.04
CA LYS A 174 -14.86 -18.83 17.64
C LYS A 174 -14.62 -19.49 16.29
N LEU A 175 -14.03 -18.78 15.34
CA LEU A 175 -13.68 -19.33 14.03
C LEU A 175 -12.64 -20.45 14.19
N CYS A 176 -11.61 -20.23 14.99
CA CYS A 176 -10.59 -21.24 15.29
C CYS A 176 -11.21 -22.46 16.01
N GLU A 177 -12.12 -22.23 16.96
CA GLU A 177 -12.82 -23.28 17.72
C GLU A 177 -13.65 -24.23 16.85
N THR A 178 -14.04 -23.81 15.63
CA THR A 178 -14.73 -24.71 14.69
C THR A 178 -13.88 -25.90 14.26
N CYS A 179 -12.55 -25.82 14.39
CA CYS A 179 -11.60 -26.85 14.01
C CYS A 179 -10.63 -27.24 15.15
N HIS A 180 -10.30 -26.31 16.05
CA HIS A 180 -9.34 -26.50 17.13
C HIS A 180 -10.04 -26.64 18.48
N ASN A 181 -9.68 -27.67 19.24
CA ASN A 181 -10.20 -27.84 20.59
C ASN A 181 -9.29 -27.14 21.62
N LEU A 182 -9.70 -25.96 22.06
CA LEU A 182 -8.94 -25.13 23.03
C LEU A 182 -8.96 -25.69 24.47
N SER A 183 -9.75 -26.74 24.73
CA SER A 183 -9.75 -27.43 26.03
C SER A 183 -8.76 -28.60 26.09
N GLU A 184 -8.04 -28.90 25.01
CA GLU A 184 -7.07 -30.00 25.02
C GLU A 184 -5.86 -29.71 25.90
N LYS A 185 -5.43 -30.73 26.67
CA LYS A 185 -4.26 -30.64 27.55
C LYS A 185 -3.00 -30.15 26.83
N LYS A 186 -2.78 -30.57 25.59
CA LYS A 186 -1.62 -30.17 24.79
C LYS A 186 -1.64 -28.68 24.44
N TYR A 187 -2.82 -28.14 24.12
CA TYR A 187 -3.00 -26.71 23.88
C TYR A 187 -2.76 -25.92 25.18
N LEU A 188 -3.43 -26.33 26.26
CA LEU A 188 -3.33 -25.69 27.57
C LEU A 188 -1.89 -25.69 28.08
N ALA A 189 -1.12 -26.75 27.89
CA ALA A 189 0.29 -26.81 28.31
C ALA A 189 1.18 -25.71 27.68
N LYS A 190 0.77 -25.12 26.55
CA LYS A 190 1.46 -23.99 25.90
C LYS A 190 0.78 -22.65 26.12
N HIS A 191 -0.45 -22.65 26.63
CA HIS A 191 -1.30 -21.49 26.85
C HIS A 191 -1.88 -21.51 28.27
N SER A 192 -1.06 -21.91 29.26
CA SER A 192 -1.51 -22.05 30.66
C SER A 192 -1.60 -20.70 31.38
N VAL A 193 -1.33 -19.59 30.70
CA VAL A 193 -1.41 -18.24 31.27
C VAL A 193 -2.88 -17.83 31.35
N SER A 194 -3.34 -17.48 32.56
CA SER A 194 -4.69 -16.99 32.80
C SER A 194 -5.01 -15.78 31.93
N GLY A 195 -6.17 -15.81 31.24
CA GLY A 195 -6.64 -14.71 30.38
C GLY A 195 -6.20 -14.82 28.92
N ILE A 196 -5.34 -15.77 28.56
CA ILE A 196 -4.94 -15.99 27.16
C ILE A 196 -6.11 -16.45 26.27
N ASP A 197 -7.13 -17.07 26.88
CA ASP A 197 -8.42 -17.42 26.26
C ASP A 197 -9.20 -16.19 25.76
N LYS A 198 -8.87 -14.99 26.25
CA LYS A 198 -9.52 -13.73 25.89
C LYS A 198 -8.72 -12.91 24.88
N ILE A 199 -7.51 -13.34 24.54
CA ILE A 199 -6.62 -12.65 23.59
C ILE A 199 -6.87 -13.19 22.18
N ASP A 200 -6.91 -12.31 21.20
CA ASP A 200 -7.02 -12.73 19.79
C ASP A 200 -5.77 -13.52 19.39
N CYS A 201 -5.94 -14.77 18.93
CA CYS A 201 -4.86 -15.67 18.57
C CYS A 201 -3.88 -15.05 17.56
N THR A 202 -4.38 -14.18 16.67
CA THR A 202 -3.59 -13.52 15.61
C THR A 202 -2.70 -12.38 16.13
N THR A 203 -2.75 -12.10 17.43
CA THR A 203 -1.79 -11.22 18.09
C THR A 203 -0.46 -11.90 18.31
N CYS A 204 -0.40 -13.23 18.40
CA CYS A 204 0.83 -14.01 18.58
C CYS A 204 1.10 -14.97 17.41
N HIS A 205 0.05 -15.43 16.71
CA HIS A 205 0.16 -16.39 15.61
C HIS A 205 -0.12 -15.76 14.24
N ASP A 206 0.58 -16.23 13.21
CA ASP A 206 0.20 -16.01 11.81
C ASP A 206 -0.71 -17.17 11.35
N PRO A 207 -2.00 -16.95 11.12
CA PRO A 207 -2.94 -18.02 10.78
C PRO A 207 -2.73 -18.62 9.39
N HIS A 208 -1.82 -18.09 8.58
CA HIS A 208 -1.49 -18.60 7.25
C HIS A 208 -0.19 -19.41 7.31
N ALA A 209 0.92 -18.76 7.68
CA ALA A 209 2.22 -19.42 7.69
C ALA A 209 3.28 -18.65 8.48
N SER A 210 4.25 -19.38 9.01
CA SER A 210 5.43 -18.85 9.68
C SER A 210 6.67 -19.68 9.35
N THR A 211 7.84 -19.12 9.66
CA THR A 211 9.08 -19.89 9.81
C THR A 211 9.20 -20.54 11.19
N LEU A 212 8.45 -20.05 12.19
CA LEU A 212 8.45 -20.58 13.55
C LEU A 212 7.40 -21.69 13.72
N ALA A 213 7.75 -22.70 14.52
CA ALA A 213 6.83 -23.79 14.88
C ALA A 213 5.58 -23.25 15.59
N GLY A 214 4.45 -23.94 15.39
CA GLY A 214 3.17 -23.52 15.98
C GLY A 214 2.61 -22.23 15.38
N LEU A 215 3.09 -21.81 14.20
CA LEU A 215 2.62 -20.61 13.51
C LEU A 215 2.84 -19.32 14.31
N ILE A 216 3.81 -19.27 15.22
CA ILE A 216 4.13 -18.04 15.96
C ILE A 216 4.59 -16.97 14.96
N ALA A 217 4.11 -15.74 15.09
CA ALA A 217 4.48 -14.64 14.21
C ALA A 217 6.01 -14.39 14.28
N GLU A 218 6.63 -14.13 13.14
CA GLU A 218 8.09 -13.91 13.06
C GLU A 218 8.58 -12.65 13.79
N THR A 219 7.64 -11.75 14.06
CA THR A 219 7.85 -10.54 14.85
C THR A 219 7.74 -10.78 16.35
N ALA A 220 7.44 -12.01 16.78
CA ALA A 220 7.35 -12.35 18.19
C ALA A 220 8.70 -12.17 18.88
N HIS A 221 8.65 -11.62 20.08
CA HIS A 221 9.80 -11.42 20.93
C HIS A 221 10.36 -12.78 21.35
N LEU A 222 11.69 -12.94 21.33
CA LEU A 222 12.35 -14.23 21.58
C LEU A 222 11.89 -14.91 22.90
N PRO A 223 11.77 -14.20 24.04
CA PRO A 223 11.25 -14.81 25.27
C PRO A 223 9.85 -15.42 25.11
N LEU A 224 8.98 -14.85 24.27
CA LEU A 224 7.67 -15.44 23.97
C LEU A 224 7.82 -16.73 23.15
N VAL A 225 8.70 -16.72 22.16
CA VAL A 225 8.95 -17.88 21.29
C VAL A 225 9.51 -19.06 22.08
N GLU A 226 10.40 -18.79 23.03
CA GLU A 226 11.05 -19.80 23.87
C GLU A 226 10.24 -20.15 25.14
N GLY A 227 9.18 -19.40 25.44
CA GLY A 227 8.35 -19.61 26.63
C GLY A 227 9.05 -19.23 27.93
N MET A 228 9.96 -18.26 27.88
CA MET A 228 10.70 -17.72 29.03
C MET A 228 9.87 -16.68 29.79
N CYS A 229 8.63 -17.00 30.14
CA CYS A 229 7.70 -16.02 30.66
C CYS A 229 8.13 -15.46 32.03
N GLU A 230 8.78 -16.31 32.84
CA GLU A 230 9.28 -16.02 34.18
C GLU A 230 10.52 -15.11 34.17
N SER A 231 11.14 -14.85 33.01
CA SER A 231 12.22 -13.86 32.93
C SER A 231 11.71 -12.43 33.16
N CYS A 232 10.42 -12.20 32.90
CA CYS A 232 9.81 -10.88 33.00
C CYS A 232 8.60 -10.85 33.94
N HIS A 233 7.91 -11.97 34.17
CA HIS A 233 6.71 -12.03 35.01
C HIS A 233 6.96 -12.80 36.30
N ALA A 234 6.40 -12.33 37.41
CA ALA A 234 6.69 -12.89 38.74
C ALA A 234 5.94 -14.20 39.04
N ASN A 235 4.64 -14.28 38.74
CA ASN A 235 3.76 -15.32 39.29
C ASN A 235 2.69 -15.83 38.31
N LEU A 236 3.08 -16.09 37.05
CA LEU A 236 2.13 -16.49 35.99
C LEU A 236 1.35 -17.77 36.30
N ALA A 237 1.96 -18.72 37.01
CA ALA A 237 1.29 -19.96 37.42
C ALA A 237 0.08 -19.72 38.34
N ALA A 238 0.07 -18.61 39.08
CA ALA A 238 -1.06 -18.18 39.90
C ALA A 238 -2.09 -17.32 39.13
N GLY A 239 -1.86 -17.10 37.82
CA GLY A 239 -2.64 -16.18 37.00
C GLY A 239 -2.27 -14.71 37.19
N ASP A 240 -1.17 -14.42 37.88
CA ASP A 240 -0.66 -13.08 38.10
C ASP A 240 0.32 -12.69 36.99
N THR A 241 -0.03 -11.62 36.27
CA THR A 241 0.71 -11.12 35.10
C THR A 241 1.65 -9.96 35.43
N THR A 242 1.82 -9.64 36.71
CA THR A 242 2.75 -8.59 37.16
C THR A 242 4.18 -8.89 36.71
N LEU A 243 4.90 -7.82 36.36
CA LEU A 243 6.31 -7.91 36.02
C LEU A 243 7.13 -8.21 37.28
N SER A 244 8.23 -8.93 37.13
CA SER A 244 9.15 -9.28 38.22
C SER A 244 10.00 -8.10 38.69
N GLY A 245 9.98 -6.98 37.96
CA GLY A 245 10.70 -5.75 38.26
C GLY A 245 10.27 -4.60 37.36
N GLU A 246 10.98 -3.47 37.45
CA GLU A 246 10.75 -2.31 36.59
C GLU A 246 11.10 -2.63 35.13
N ALA A 247 10.26 -2.18 34.19
CA ALA A 247 10.41 -2.51 32.77
C ALA A 247 11.81 -2.15 32.24
N LYS A 248 12.36 -0.99 32.66
CA LYS A 248 13.70 -0.55 32.27
C LYS A 248 14.77 -1.59 32.62
N GLU A 249 14.75 -2.11 33.84
CA GLU A 249 15.75 -3.07 34.33
C GLU A 249 15.59 -4.43 33.63
N LEU A 250 14.36 -4.90 33.50
CA LEU A 250 14.05 -6.16 32.81
C LEU A 250 14.50 -6.12 31.35
N CYS A 251 14.17 -5.06 30.62
CA CYS A 251 14.53 -4.93 29.21
C CYS A 251 16.04 -4.79 29.00
N THR A 252 16.70 -3.94 29.81
CA THR A 252 18.15 -3.67 29.66
C THR A 252 19.06 -4.80 30.12
N THR A 253 18.51 -5.83 30.79
CA THR A 253 19.26 -7.06 31.10
C THR A 253 19.67 -7.83 29.85
N CYS A 254 18.91 -7.72 28.75
CA CYS A 254 19.22 -8.35 27.47
C CYS A 254 19.55 -7.34 26.36
N HIS A 255 19.04 -6.11 26.44
CA HIS A 255 19.23 -5.06 25.45
C HIS A 255 20.36 -4.09 25.84
N ASP A 256 21.60 -4.61 25.87
CA ASP A 256 22.80 -3.85 26.23
C ASP A 256 23.03 -2.63 25.32
N ASP A 257 22.64 -2.72 24.05
CA ASP A 257 22.73 -1.62 23.09
C ASP A 257 21.82 -0.45 23.49
N ILE A 258 20.63 -0.75 24.02
CA ILE A 258 19.70 0.24 24.54
C ILE A 258 20.21 0.77 25.88
N ALA A 259 20.71 -0.10 26.76
CA ALA A 259 21.31 0.30 28.04
C ALA A 259 22.42 1.35 27.83
N ALA A 260 23.29 1.13 26.83
CA ALA A 260 24.34 2.08 26.45
C ALA A 260 23.77 3.43 25.98
N LYS A 261 22.68 3.44 25.20
CA LYS A 261 22.02 4.67 24.73
C LYS A 261 21.36 5.46 25.84
N LEU A 262 20.78 4.78 26.83
CA LEU A 262 20.19 5.42 28.00
C LEU A 262 21.24 6.11 28.90
N GLY A 263 22.52 5.78 28.73
CA GLY A 263 23.64 6.46 29.39
C GLY A 263 24.26 7.62 28.60
N MET A 264 23.72 7.98 27.44
CA MET A 264 24.25 9.06 26.60
C MET A 264 23.85 10.46 27.12
N ALA A 265 24.51 11.50 26.58
CA ALA A 265 24.27 12.89 26.99
C ALA A 265 22.84 13.38 26.70
N ASN A 266 22.21 12.89 25.63
CA ASN A 266 20.84 13.23 25.27
C ASN A 266 20.04 11.92 25.23
N VAL A 267 19.02 11.82 26.06
CA VAL A 267 18.15 10.64 26.17
C VAL A 267 16.71 11.10 26.01
N HIS A 268 15.91 10.35 25.26
CA HIS A 268 14.51 10.65 25.11
C HIS A 268 13.78 10.40 26.43
N VAL A 269 12.94 11.34 26.88
CA VAL A 269 12.35 11.31 28.23
C VAL A 269 11.62 9.99 28.53
N PRO A 270 10.67 9.52 27.70
CA PRO A 270 10.05 8.21 27.88
C PRO A 270 11.04 7.05 28.02
N ALA A 271 12.13 7.07 27.26
CA ALA A 271 13.15 6.03 27.34
C ALA A 271 13.96 6.13 28.66
N ALA A 272 14.31 7.36 29.08
CA ALA A 272 15.01 7.63 30.33
C ALA A 272 14.20 7.17 31.55
N GLU A 273 12.88 7.42 31.52
CA GLU A 273 11.91 7.07 32.56
C GLU A 273 11.51 5.58 32.53
N GLY A 274 11.95 4.80 31.55
CA GLY A 274 11.65 3.37 31.48
C GLY A 274 10.26 3.04 30.95
N GLN A 275 9.60 3.98 30.27
CA GLN A 275 8.28 3.83 29.65
C GLN A 275 8.36 3.04 28.33
N CYS A 276 9.11 1.93 28.33
CA CYS A 276 9.37 1.13 27.12
C CYS A 276 8.06 0.66 26.47
N LEU A 277 7.06 0.34 27.29
CA LEU A 277 5.79 -0.24 26.85
C LEU A 277 4.80 0.77 26.26
N GLU A 278 5.12 2.07 26.27
CA GLU A 278 4.34 3.07 25.53
C GLU A 278 4.56 2.98 24.02
N CYS A 279 5.76 2.55 23.63
CA CYS A 279 6.14 2.40 22.22
C CYS A 279 6.29 0.93 21.80
N HIS A 280 6.70 0.05 22.71
CA HIS A 280 6.98 -1.37 22.43
C HIS A 280 5.97 -2.30 23.08
N SER A 281 5.71 -3.43 22.43
CA SER A 281 5.00 -4.58 23.00
C SER A 281 6.04 -5.57 23.53
N GLY A 282 5.95 -5.94 24.81
CA GLY A 282 6.91 -6.88 25.42
C GLY A 282 6.83 -8.32 24.88
N HIS A 283 5.78 -8.66 24.11
CA HIS A 283 5.53 -10.02 23.64
C HIS A 283 5.59 -10.15 22.12
N ASN A 284 4.74 -9.42 21.40
CA ASN A 284 4.72 -9.44 19.94
C ASN A 284 4.06 -8.17 19.41
N SER A 285 4.44 -7.77 18.21
CA SER A 285 3.71 -6.78 17.42
C SER A 285 3.64 -7.23 15.97
N LYS A 286 2.64 -6.78 15.21
CA LYS A 286 2.60 -6.94 13.75
C LYS A 286 3.61 -6.04 13.01
N ARG A 287 4.55 -5.43 13.74
CA ARG A 287 5.48 -4.39 13.27
C ARG A 287 6.90 -4.72 13.73
N GLU A 288 7.87 -4.27 12.95
CA GLU A 288 9.30 -4.38 13.29
C GLU A 288 9.59 -3.74 14.65
N PHE A 289 10.60 -4.26 15.34
CA PHE A 289 11.03 -3.79 16.66
C PHE A 289 9.92 -3.78 17.72
N LEU A 290 8.88 -4.63 17.55
CA LEU A 290 7.79 -4.77 18.51
C LEU A 290 6.93 -3.51 18.72
N LEU A 291 6.88 -2.59 17.76
CA LEU A 291 6.19 -1.30 17.97
C LEU A 291 4.66 -1.41 18.10
N VAL A 292 4.06 -0.76 19.10
CA VAL A 292 2.60 -0.80 19.36
C VAL A 292 1.76 -0.06 18.32
N SER A 293 2.35 0.91 17.62
CA SER A 293 1.78 1.62 16.48
C SER A 293 2.82 1.79 15.35
N PRO A 294 2.43 2.17 14.12
CA PRO A 294 3.39 2.46 13.05
C PRO A 294 4.44 3.49 13.51
N PRO A 295 5.73 3.37 13.13
CA PRO A 295 6.81 4.15 13.72
C PRO A 295 6.55 5.66 13.81
N GLY A 296 6.12 6.28 12.71
CA GLY A 296 5.81 7.71 12.71
C GLY A 296 4.56 8.06 13.50
N GLN A 297 3.57 7.18 13.53
CA GLN A 297 2.35 7.40 14.32
C GLN A 297 2.66 7.38 15.82
N ALA A 298 3.49 6.44 16.27
CA ALA A 298 3.94 6.37 17.68
C ALA A 298 4.53 7.71 18.15
N CYS A 299 5.37 8.34 17.32
CA CYS A 299 5.92 9.66 17.65
C CYS A 299 4.83 10.74 17.72
N LEU A 300 3.90 10.74 16.76
CA LEU A 300 2.88 11.79 16.60
C LEU A 300 1.74 11.71 17.62
N GLU A 301 1.65 10.63 18.40
CA GLU A 301 0.74 10.53 19.54
C GLU A 301 1.07 11.60 20.60
N CYS A 302 2.37 11.93 20.77
CA CYS A 302 2.83 13.01 21.65
C CYS A 302 3.32 14.24 20.87
N HIS A 303 4.06 14.05 19.78
CA HIS A 303 4.60 15.13 18.93
C HIS A 303 3.57 15.67 17.92
N THR A 304 2.44 16.09 18.45
CA THR A 304 1.27 16.53 17.67
C THR A 304 1.54 17.77 16.81
N GLU A 305 2.55 18.56 17.14
CA GLU A 305 2.97 19.75 16.39
C GLU A 305 3.33 19.43 14.93
N PHE A 306 3.78 18.21 14.65
CA PHE A 306 4.12 17.77 13.30
C PHE A 306 2.89 17.33 12.49
N ALA A 307 1.77 16.97 13.13
CA ALA A 307 0.62 16.38 12.45
C ALA A 307 0.04 17.31 11.36
N ASP A 308 -0.06 18.61 11.65
CA ASP A 308 -0.53 19.59 10.67
C ASP A 308 0.51 19.92 9.59
N THR A 309 1.80 19.77 9.91
CA THR A 309 2.88 20.04 8.96
C THR A 309 2.91 19.02 7.82
N LEU A 310 2.45 17.79 8.05
CA LEU A 310 2.37 16.73 7.04
C LEU A 310 1.46 17.06 5.85
N LYS A 311 0.55 18.03 6.01
CA LYS A 311 -0.35 18.52 4.95
C LYS A 311 0.31 19.53 4.03
N LEU A 312 1.49 20.06 4.39
CA LEU A 312 2.21 21.03 3.58
C LEU A 312 2.81 20.36 2.33
N GLN A 313 3.01 21.14 1.27
CA GLN A 313 3.68 20.65 0.06
C GLN A 313 5.19 20.48 0.28
N GLY A 314 5.82 21.40 0.99
CA GLY A 314 7.24 21.35 1.34
C GLY A 314 7.48 20.58 2.63
N VAL A 315 7.33 19.26 2.59
CA VAL A 315 7.64 18.36 3.71
C VAL A 315 8.73 17.42 3.27
N HIS A 316 9.75 17.24 4.12
CA HIS A 316 10.81 16.29 3.87
C HIS A 316 10.24 14.88 3.74
N THR A 317 10.69 14.13 2.73
CA THR A 317 10.16 12.81 2.41
C THR A 317 10.25 11.84 3.58
N ALA A 318 11.29 11.95 4.43
CA ALA A 318 11.41 11.14 5.63
C ALA A 318 10.27 11.43 6.63
N LEU A 319 9.99 12.70 6.91
CA LEU A 319 8.90 13.10 7.80
C LEU A 319 7.54 12.71 7.23
N LYS A 320 7.31 12.96 5.93
CA LYS A 320 6.07 12.61 5.23
C LYS A 320 5.73 11.11 5.32
N ASN A 321 6.76 10.26 5.34
CA ASN A 321 6.63 8.81 5.45
C ASN A 321 6.73 8.29 6.89
N GLY A 322 6.74 9.17 7.90
CA GLY A 322 6.82 8.78 9.31
C GLY A 322 8.15 8.12 9.70
N LYS A 323 9.24 8.39 8.97
CA LYS A 323 10.57 7.82 9.20
C LYS A 323 11.41 8.71 10.13
N CYS A 324 10.86 9.08 11.28
CA CYS A 324 11.54 9.94 12.27
C CYS A 324 12.88 9.33 12.70
N SER A 325 12.88 8.00 12.91
CA SER A 325 14.05 7.23 13.33
C SER A 325 15.12 7.04 12.24
N ALA A 326 14.91 7.56 11.03
CA ALA A 326 15.98 7.60 10.02
C ALA A 326 17.09 8.58 10.43
N CYS A 327 16.71 9.68 11.08
CA CYS A 327 17.65 10.71 11.54
C CYS A 327 17.75 10.76 13.07
N HIS A 328 16.67 10.50 13.79
CA HIS A 328 16.64 10.52 15.25
C HIS A 328 16.84 9.13 15.85
N ASP A 329 17.48 9.05 17.01
CA ASP A 329 17.47 7.86 17.86
C ASP A 329 16.45 8.05 18.98
N PRO A 330 15.35 7.26 19.03
CA PRO A 330 14.29 7.45 20.00
C PRO A 330 14.69 7.04 21.43
N HIS A 331 15.87 6.45 21.65
CA HIS A 331 16.35 6.09 22.99
C HIS A 331 17.35 7.12 23.49
N GLY A 332 18.41 7.36 22.73
CA GLY A 332 19.47 8.27 23.13
C GLY A 332 20.54 8.48 22.06
N SER A 333 21.21 9.63 22.12
CA SER A 333 22.27 10.03 21.20
C SER A 333 23.32 10.90 21.90
N PRO A 334 24.59 10.85 21.47
CA PRO A 334 25.57 11.86 21.87
C PRO A 334 25.22 13.27 21.35
N ASN A 335 24.39 13.39 20.31
CA ASN A 335 24.06 14.67 19.68
C ASN A 335 22.75 15.27 20.21
N ALA A 336 22.69 16.60 20.24
CA ALA A 336 21.49 17.35 20.61
C ALA A 336 20.29 16.98 19.72
N SER A 337 19.07 17.11 20.26
CA SER A 337 17.83 16.72 19.57
C SER A 337 17.80 15.26 19.10
N LEU A 338 18.61 14.40 19.73
CA LEU A 338 18.63 12.97 19.51
C LEU A 338 19.01 12.55 18.08
N VAL A 339 19.73 13.37 17.31
CA VAL A 339 20.11 13.00 15.95
C VAL A 339 21.23 11.95 15.95
N LYS A 340 21.19 10.99 15.02
CA LYS A 340 22.15 9.88 14.93
C LYS A 340 23.56 10.30 14.52
N ASP A 341 23.66 11.43 13.83
CA ASP A 341 24.93 12.01 13.39
C ASP A 341 24.89 13.53 13.52
N SER A 342 26.06 14.16 13.59
CA SER A 342 26.22 15.58 13.83
C SER A 342 26.31 16.39 12.53
N GLY A 343 25.73 17.58 12.56
CA GLY A 343 25.83 18.56 11.48
C GLY A 343 25.43 18.02 10.11
N ASP A 344 26.21 18.36 9.09
CA ASP A 344 25.89 18.09 7.69
C ASP A 344 26.01 16.61 7.30
N ASN A 345 26.79 15.81 8.04
CA ASN A 345 26.97 14.38 7.72
C ASN A 345 25.63 13.63 7.79
N LEU A 346 24.72 14.04 8.67
CA LEU A 346 23.37 13.49 8.79
C LEU A 346 22.59 13.63 7.47
N CYS A 347 22.69 14.79 6.81
CA CYS A 347 22.02 15.04 5.54
C CYS A 347 22.71 14.28 4.39
N LEU A 348 24.05 14.34 4.35
CA LEU A 348 24.83 13.76 3.27
C LEU A 348 24.80 12.23 3.25
N GLY A 349 24.48 11.58 4.38
CA GLY A 349 24.26 10.13 4.44
C GLY A 349 23.22 9.64 3.42
N CYS A 350 22.19 10.43 3.14
CA CYS A 350 21.20 10.13 2.10
C CYS A 350 21.36 11.00 0.83
N HIS A 351 21.77 12.26 0.97
CA HIS A 351 21.89 13.20 -0.15
C HIS A 351 23.23 13.07 -0.89
N GLN A 352 23.50 11.87 -1.43
CA GLN A 352 24.76 11.50 -2.06
C GLN A 352 25.10 12.37 -3.29
N GLU A 353 24.12 12.76 -4.10
CA GLU A 353 24.36 13.66 -5.24
C GLU A 353 24.90 15.03 -4.80
N ILE A 354 24.42 15.54 -3.66
CA ILE A 354 24.93 16.78 -3.07
C ILE A 354 26.34 16.51 -2.56
N GLN A 355 26.57 15.42 -1.82
CA GLN A 355 27.90 15.04 -1.34
C GLN A 355 28.94 14.96 -2.47
N ASP A 356 28.57 14.35 -3.60
CA ASP A 356 29.42 14.25 -4.77
C ASP A 356 29.69 15.62 -5.41
N THR A 357 28.68 16.48 -5.47
CA THR A 357 28.86 17.87 -5.93
C THR A 357 29.84 18.61 -5.04
N LEU A 358 29.68 18.54 -3.71
CA LEU A 358 30.58 19.20 -2.75
C LEU A 358 32.03 18.69 -2.89
N ARG A 359 32.22 17.42 -3.22
CA ARG A 359 33.55 16.80 -3.39
C ARG A 359 34.21 17.15 -4.72
N THR A 360 33.44 17.33 -5.79
CA THR A 360 33.95 17.42 -7.16
C THR A 360 33.84 18.81 -7.79
N ALA A 361 33.09 19.72 -7.18
CA ALA A 361 32.93 21.08 -7.68
C ALA A 361 34.30 21.81 -7.66
N THR A 362 34.73 22.28 -8.83
CA THR A 362 35.89 23.18 -8.92
C THR A 362 35.54 24.61 -8.53
N ASN A 363 34.24 24.95 -8.52
CA ASN A 363 33.70 26.22 -8.07
C ASN A 363 32.65 25.91 -6.99
N PRO A 364 33.06 25.57 -5.75
CA PRO A 364 32.13 25.44 -4.63
C PRO A 364 31.57 26.82 -4.25
N HIS A 365 30.34 26.83 -3.72
CA HIS A 365 29.79 28.06 -3.16
C HIS A 365 30.45 28.32 -1.79
N PRO A 366 31.02 29.50 -1.49
CA PRO A 366 31.73 29.68 -0.22
C PRO A 366 30.89 29.38 1.04
N ALA A 367 29.59 29.69 1.00
CA ALA A 367 28.67 29.41 2.12
C ALA A 367 28.50 27.91 2.46
N ILE A 368 28.88 26.98 1.57
CA ILE A 368 28.80 25.53 1.84
C ILE A 368 30.16 24.92 2.21
N GLU A 369 31.28 25.64 2.04
CA GLU A 369 32.61 25.14 2.41
C GLU A 369 32.70 24.89 3.93
N GLU A 370 31.97 25.67 4.71
CA GLU A 370 31.84 25.51 6.16
C GLU A 370 30.79 24.46 6.57
N LYS A 371 30.15 23.77 5.61
CA LYS A 371 29.13 22.73 5.87
C LYS A 371 28.01 23.23 6.80
N LYS A 372 27.29 24.24 6.32
CA LYS A 372 26.19 24.89 7.04
C LYS A 372 24.87 24.71 6.32
N CYS A 373 24.46 23.46 6.06
CA CYS A 373 23.22 23.15 5.33
C CYS A 373 21.99 23.84 5.95
N LEU A 374 21.94 23.94 7.27
CA LEU A 374 20.80 24.47 8.04
C LEU A 374 20.63 25.99 7.95
N GLU A 375 21.62 26.74 7.47
CA GLU A 375 21.48 28.18 7.20
C GLU A 375 20.53 28.42 6.03
N CYS A 376 20.51 27.49 5.07
CA CYS A 376 19.69 27.57 3.87
C CYS A 376 18.47 26.65 3.93
N HIS A 377 18.55 25.52 4.62
CA HIS A 377 17.52 24.47 4.61
C HIS A 377 16.86 24.24 5.97
N LYS A 378 15.57 23.87 5.93
CA LYS A 378 14.82 23.34 7.08
C LYS A 378 14.67 21.82 6.94
N PRO A 379 15.16 21.01 7.89
CA PRO A 379 15.29 19.56 7.71
C PRO A 379 13.95 18.81 7.72
N HIS A 380 12.91 19.41 8.30
CA HIS A 380 11.59 18.78 8.43
C HIS A 380 10.58 19.27 7.39
N TYR A 381 10.31 20.58 7.40
CA TYR A 381 9.33 21.18 6.50
C TYR A 381 9.61 22.66 6.28
N SER A 382 9.15 23.18 5.15
CA SER A 382 9.10 24.61 4.85
C SER A 382 7.95 24.91 3.89
N LYS A 383 7.46 26.14 3.92
CA LYS A 383 6.55 26.64 2.90
C LYS A 383 7.25 26.87 1.54
N LYS A 384 8.58 26.78 1.50
CA LYS A 384 9.42 27.06 0.33
C LYS A 384 10.10 25.76 -0.12
N ILE A 385 9.93 25.38 -1.38
CA ILE A 385 10.47 24.13 -1.95
C ILE A 385 11.81 24.43 -2.62
N PRO A 386 12.87 23.61 -2.44
CA PRO A 386 12.92 22.35 -1.69
C PRO A 386 13.42 22.54 -0.25
N LEU A 387 12.51 22.91 0.65
CA LEU A 387 12.77 23.10 2.09
C LEU A 387 13.69 24.27 2.44
N LEU A 388 13.59 25.39 1.74
CA LEU A 388 14.41 26.57 2.05
C LEU A 388 13.96 27.25 3.34
N ALA A 389 14.90 27.79 4.10
CA ALA A 389 14.63 28.53 5.33
C ALA A 389 13.85 29.82 5.07
N GLN A 390 14.06 30.44 3.91
CA GLN A 390 13.41 31.67 3.44
C GLN A 390 13.12 31.60 1.93
N ASP A 391 12.49 32.64 1.38
CA ASP A 391 12.38 32.80 -0.07
C ASP A 391 13.78 32.88 -0.71
N GLU A 392 13.98 32.19 -1.84
CA GLU A 392 15.28 32.06 -2.50
C GLU A 392 15.98 33.40 -2.71
N ARG A 393 15.25 34.40 -3.21
CA ARG A 393 15.78 35.76 -3.34
C ARG A 393 16.31 36.30 -2.02
N VAL A 394 15.49 36.23 -0.97
CA VAL A 394 15.82 36.82 0.33
C VAL A 394 17.05 36.12 0.90
N LEU A 395 17.09 34.78 0.78
CA LEU A 395 18.22 33.97 1.22
C LEU A 395 19.52 34.36 0.52
N CYS A 396 19.53 34.44 -0.81
CA CYS A 396 20.75 34.80 -1.55
C CYS A 396 21.19 36.23 -1.26
N LEU A 397 20.26 37.18 -1.18
CA LEU A 397 20.56 38.61 -0.98
C LEU A 397 21.03 38.94 0.45
N GLN A 398 21.00 37.99 1.39
CA GLN A 398 21.64 38.17 2.70
C GLN A 398 23.16 38.28 2.60
N CYS A 399 23.76 37.65 1.58
CA CYS A 399 25.20 37.71 1.33
C CYS A 399 25.54 38.38 -0.01
N HIS A 400 24.63 38.35 -0.99
CA HIS A 400 24.79 38.98 -2.30
C HIS A 400 24.01 40.29 -2.43
N ASP A 401 24.13 41.17 -1.45
CA ASP A 401 23.40 42.43 -1.33
C ASP A 401 23.53 43.34 -2.56
N ASN A 402 24.69 43.35 -3.21
CA ASN A 402 24.97 44.13 -4.42
C ASN A 402 24.01 43.80 -5.57
N LEU A 403 23.52 42.56 -5.66
CA LEU A 403 22.59 42.11 -6.70
C LEU A 403 21.17 42.66 -6.50
N ALA A 404 20.83 43.17 -5.31
CA ALA A 404 19.51 43.69 -5.01
C ALA A 404 19.12 44.90 -5.89
N LYS A 405 20.11 45.71 -6.30
CA LYS A 405 19.90 46.83 -7.22
C LYS A 405 19.73 46.36 -8.67
N GLU A 406 20.54 45.37 -9.08
CA GLU A 406 20.53 44.83 -10.43
C GLU A 406 19.21 44.12 -10.76
N THR A 407 18.64 43.38 -9.80
CA THR A 407 17.34 42.71 -9.99
C THR A 407 16.16 43.67 -10.22
N LYS A 408 16.33 44.98 -10.00
CA LYS A 408 15.30 46.01 -10.21
C LYS A 408 15.46 46.79 -11.52
N ALA A 409 16.46 46.47 -12.33
CA ALA A 409 16.67 47.16 -13.61
C ALA A 409 15.60 46.78 -14.66
N ASN A 410 15.24 47.71 -15.53
CA ASN A 410 14.15 47.51 -16.50
C ASN A 410 14.47 46.50 -17.62
N THR A 411 15.72 46.08 -17.76
CA THR A 411 16.21 45.22 -18.85
C THR A 411 16.72 43.86 -18.37
N VAL A 412 16.33 43.41 -17.18
CA VAL A 412 16.77 42.10 -16.66
C VAL A 412 15.83 40.95 -16.99
N HIS A 413 16.42 39.78 -17.19
CA HIS A 413 15.73 38.54 -17.52
C HIS A 413 14.77 38.11 -16.40
N LEU A 414 13.54 37.68 -16.76
CA LEU A 414 12.45 37.44 -15.82
C LEU A 414 12.82 36.50 -14.65
N PRO A 415 13.38 35.30 -14.86
CA PRO A 415 13.91 34.45 -13.78
C PRO A 415 14.83 35.16 -12.78
N PHE A 416 15.74 36.02 -13.25
CA PHE A 416 16.62 36.80 -12.38
C PHE A 416 15.84 37.88 -11.63
N MET A 417 14.98 38.62 -12.34
CA MET A 417 14.09 39.62 -11.75
C MET A 417 13.15 39.00 -10.72
N SER A 418 12.75 37.73 -10.88
CA SER A 418 11.91 36.95 -9.96
C SER A 418 12.68 36.28 -8.82
N GLY A 419 14.02 36.36 -8.83
CA GLY A 419 14.86 35.83 -7.76
C GLY A 419 15.02 34.31 -7.79
N GLN A 420 14.85 33.70 -8.97
CA GLN A 420 15.04 32.28 -9.23
C GLN A 420 16.51 32.01 -9.58
N CYS A 421 17.43 32.38 -8.68
CA CYS A 421 18.88 32.29 -8.90
C CYS A 421 19.29 30.86 -9.27
N GLY A 422 18.68 29.89 -8.60
CA GLY A 422 18.85 28.46 -8.72
C GLY A 422 18.34 27.86 -10.02
N SER A 423 17.64 28.60 -10.87
CA SER A 423 17.28 28.14 -12.21
C SER A 423 18.52 28.00 -13.12
N CYS A 424 19.52 28.84 -12.90
CA CYS A 424 20.76 28.87 -13.66
C CYS A 424 21.97 28.43 -12.82
N HIS A 425 22.01 28.82 -11.55
CA HIS A 425 23.12 28.55 -10.63
C HIS A 425 22.84 27.31 -9.77
N ASN A 426 23.88 26.56 -9.43
CA ASN A 426 23.83 25.54 -8.40
C ASN A 426 24.35 26.14 -7.08
N PRO A 427 23.48 26.35 -6.07
CA PRO A 427 23.91 26.92 -4.79
C PRO A 427 24.85 25.99 -4.01
N HIS A 428 24.98 24.72 -4.40
CA HIS A 428 25.94 23.77 -3.83
C HIS A 428 27.26 23.69 -4.62
N GLY A 429 27.47 24.56 -5.60
CA GLY A 429 28.66 24.58 -6.43
C GLY A 429 28.55 23.78 -7.73
N SER A 430 29.48 24.01 -8.65
CA SER A 430 29.59 23.24 -9.90
C SER A 430 31.02 23.24 -10.44
N SER A 431 31.28 22.45 -11.47
CA SER A 431 32.55 22.47 -12.20
C SER A 431 32.66 23.63 -13.21
N ARG A 432 31.66 24.52 -13.26
CA ARG A 432 31.59 25.64 -14.22
C ARG A 432 31.74 26.99 -13.54
N PRO A 433 32.31 28.00 -14.25
CA PRO A 433 32.37 29.37 -13.74
C PRO A 433 31.00 29.88 -13.29
N ALA A 434 31.00 30.73 -12.26
CA ALA A 434 29.79 31.27 -11.63
C ALA A 434 28.78 30.18 -11.19
N MET A 435 29.23 28.94 -10.97
CA MET A 435 28.40 27.82 -10.49
C MET A 435 27.22 27.49 -11.40
N LEU A 436 27.36 27.67 -12.72
CA LEU A 436 26.30 27.34 -13.67
C LEU A 436 25.95 25.84 -13.62
N ARG A 437 24.65 25.52 -13.70
CA ARG A 437 24.13 24.14 -13.66
C ARG A 437 24.44 23.31 -14.90
N ALA A 438 24.73 23.97 -16.02
CA ALA A 438 25.08 23.35 -17.30
C ALA A 438 25.78 24.38 -18.18
N GLU A 439 26.16 24.00 -19.40
CA GLU A 439 26.59 24.96 -20.42
C GLU A 439 25.49 26.00 -20.68
N GLU A 440 25.89 27.25 -20.94
CA GLU A 440 24.98 28.40 -21.08
C GLU A 440 23.83 28.12 -22.04
N LYS A 441 24.14 27.61 -23.25
CA LYS A 441 23.13 27.25 -24.25
C LYS A 441 22.15 26.18 -23.76
N LEU A 442 22.62 25.21 -22.95
CA LEU A 442 21.76 24.17 -22.38
C LEU A 442 20.84 24.71 -21.30
N ILE A 443 21.29 25.68 -20.50
CA ILE A 443 20.46 26.35 -19.49
C ILE A 443 19.35 27.14 -20.18
N CYS A 444 19.71 28.01 -21.13
CA CYS A 444 18.75 28.83 -21.86
C CYS A 444 17.78 27.96 -22.69
N GLY A 445 18.27 26.88 -23.29
CA GLY A 445 17.48 25.92 -24.08
C GLY A 445 16.40 25.18 -23.28
N ARG A 446 16.40 25.23 -21.95
CA ARG A 446 15.30 24.68 -21.12
C ARG A 446 14.00 25.47 -21.29
N CYS A 447 14.09 26.77 -21.55
CA CYS A 447 12.94 27.65 -21.71
C CYS A 447 12.81 28.22 -23.12
N HIS A 448 13.92 28.37 -23.86
CA HIS A 448 13.95 28.95 -25.20
C HIS A 448 14.18 27.88 -26.26
N VAL A 449 13.08 27.43 -26.89
CA VAL A 449 13.08 26.37 -27.92
C VAL A 449 14.06 26.67 -29.06
N GLY A 450 14.14 27.93 -29.51
CA GLY A 450 15.08 28.33 -30.57
C GLY A 450 16.54 28.11 -30.19
N ILE A 451 16.91 28.30 -28.92
CA ILE A 451 18.28 28.03 -28.44
C ILE A 451 18.53 26.52 -28.36
N ARG A 452 17.51 25.75 -27.95
CA ARG A 452 17.59 24.28 -27.91
C ARG A 452 17.81 23.67 -29.30
N GLN A 453 17.24 24.25 -30.35
CA GLN A 453 17.40 23.79 -31.73
C GLN A 453 18.81 24.06 -32.29
N LEU A 454 19.58 24.96 -31.69
CA LEU A 454 20.98 25.22 -32.04
C LEU A 454 21.97 24.24 -31.37
N LEU A 455 21.46 23.33 -30.55
CA LEU A 455 22.24 22.31 -29.82
C LEU A 455 22.11 20.90 -30.43
N THR A 456 21.17 20.71 -31.35
CA THR A 456 21.01 19.53 -32.20
C THR A 456 21.70 19.77 -33.53
#